data_AF-A0A8M8URD8-F1
#
_entry.id   AF-A0A8M8URD8-F1
#
_cell.length_a   1.000
_cell.length_b   1.000
_cell.length_c   1.000
_cell.angle_alpha   90.00
_cell.angle_beta   90.00
_cell.angle_gamma   90.00
#
_symmetry.space_group_name_H-M   'P 1'
#
loop_
_entity.id
_entity.type
_entity.pdbx_description
1 polymer ?
#
loop_
_entity_poly.entity_id
_entity_poly.type
_entity_poly.pdbx_seq_one_letter_code
_entity_poly.pdbx_strand_id
1 'polypeptide(L)'
;MTSAGAGESIYCTHAHAIIHLTPATRIFIVSVLTDYREMIKGDKLVLRGLKFHGYHGVKPEERKLGQKFLIDVDAWMDLQPAGSSDRLSDTISYTAIYSIVRDVVEGAPHNLLESVAEQIASTVLGKFFQISAVRVQVGKPHVAVLGPIDYLGVEIVRHRTNVVQS
;
A
#
# COMPACT_ATOMS: atom_id res chain seq x y z
N MET A 1 13.89 -35.83 18.30
CA MET A 1 13.39 -35.80 16.93
C MET A 1 11.98 -35.22 16.96
N THR A 2 11.84 -33.99 16.43
CA THR A 2 10.63 -33.35 15.84
C THR A 2 9.27 -33.58 16.54
N SER A 3 8.67 -32.65 17.29
CA SER A 3 8.13 -31.31 16.96
C SER A 3 7.01 -31.28 15.91
N ALA A 4 5.78 -31.01 16.35
CA ALA A 4 4.76 -30.16 15.73
C ALA A 4 3.56 -30.16 16.70
N GLY A 5 3.07 -29.07 17.28
CA GLY A 5 3.09 -27.68 16.82
C GLY A 5 1.64 -27.20 16.89
N ALA A 6 1.22 -26.75 18.07
CA ALA A 6 -0.04 -26.06 18.26
C ALA A 6 -0.03 -24.78 17.42
N GLY A 7 -0.94 -24.70 16.46
CA GLY A 7 -1.00 -23.63 15.48
C GLY A 7 -2.16 -23.83 14.52
N GLU A 8 -3.37 -24.00 15.06
CA GLU A 8 -4.60 -23.91 14.26
C GLU A 8 -4.73 -22.49 13.74
N SER A 9 -4.35 -22.35 12.48
CA SER A 9 -4.31 -21.14 11.70
C SER A 9 -5.72 -20.65 11.36
N ILE A 10 -5.92 -19.35 11.50
CA ILE A 10 -7.17 -18.58 11.37
C ILE A 10 -7.83 -18.71 9.97
N TYR A 11 -7.16 -19.41 9.03
CA TYR A 11 -7.67 -19.73 7.70
C TYR A 11 -8.68 -20.90 7.68
N CYS A 12 -8.77 -21.72 8.73
CA CYS A 12 -9.67 -22.88 8.75
C CYS A 12 -11.14 -22.52 9.03
N THR A 13 -11.43 -21.33 9.59
CA THR A 13 -12.81 -20.94 9.97
C THR A 13 -13.61 -20.24 8.88
N HIS A 14 -12.98 -19.71 7.83
CA HIS A 14 -13.71 -19.03 6.73
C HIS A 14 -14.13 -19.97 5.59
N ALA A 15 -13.43 -21.09 5.38
CA ALA A 15 -13.78 -22.04 4.33
C ALA A 15 -15.10 -22.79 4.61
N HIS A 16 -15.41 -23.06 5.89
CA HIS A 16 -16.66 -23.72 6.28
C HIS A 16 -17.90 -22.83 6.12
N ALA A 17 -17.78 -21.51 6.20
CA ALA A 17 -18.93 -20.59 6.11
C ALA A 17 -19.49 -20.48 4.67
N ILE A 18 -18.72 -20.79 3.64
CA ILE A 18 -19.11 -20.62 2.23
C ILE A 18 -19.98 -21.80 1.73
N ILE A 19 -19.89 -22.96 2.36
CA ILE A 19 -20.55 -24.20 1.93
C ILE A 19 -22.07 -24.18 2.22
N HIS A 20 -22.49 -23.40 3.21
CA HIS A 20 -23.90 -23.24 3.61
C HIS A 20 -24.63 -22.09 2.90
N LEU A 21 -23.95 -21.38 2.00
CA LEU A 21 -24.54 -20.28 1.24
C LEU A 21 -25.30 -20.80 0.02
N THR A 22 -26.35 -20.07 -0.38
CA THR A 22 -27.09 -20.40 -1.59
C THR A 22 -26.16 -20.37 -2.80
N PRO A 23 -26.46 -21.14 -3.86
CA PRO A 23 -25.64 -21.14 -5.08
C PRO A 23 -25.39 -19.73 -5.65
N ALA A 24 -26.39 -18.85 -5.61
CA ALA A 24 -26.28 -17.47 -6.07
C ALA A 24 -25.30 -16.63 -5.21
N THR A 25 -25.40 -16.74 -3.89
CA THR A 25 -24.48 -16.03 -2.96
C THR A 25 -23.07 -16.58 -3.05
N ARG A 26 -22.91 -17.89 -3.29
CA ARG A 26 -21.61 -18.54 -3.48
C ARG A 26 -20.93 -18.09 -4.77
N ILE A 27 -21.67 -18.00 -5.88
CA ILE A 27 -21.16 -17.48 -7.16
C ILE A 27 -20.78 -16.00 -7.01
N PHE A 28 -21.61 -15.20 -6.33
CA PHE A 28 -21.30 -13.79 -6.08
C PHE A 28 -20.03 -13.61 -5.27
N ILE A 29 -19.86 -14.35 -4.17
CA ILE A 29 -18.64 -14.29 -3.35
C ILE A 29 -17.43 -14.80 -4.13
N VAL A 30 -17.55 -15.90 -4.87
CA VAL A 30 -16.44 -16.41 -5.69
C VAL A 30 -16.08 -15.42 -6.80
N SER A 31 -17.06 -14.79 -7.46
CA SER A 31 -16.82 -13.73 -8.46
C SER A 31 -16.12 -12.53 -7.83
N VAL A 32 -16.64 -12.00 -6.72
CA VAL A 32 -16.06 -10.84 -6.03
C VAL A 32 -14.65 -11.15 -5.49
N LEU A 33 -14.42 -12.32 -4.92
CA LEU A 33 -13.10 -12.74 -4.43
C LEU A 33 -12.12 -13.06 -5.57
N THR A 34 -12.61 -13.52 -6.72
CA THR A 34 -11.79 -13.73 -7.92
C THR A 34 -11.42 -12.38 -8.53
N ASP A 35 -12.35 -11.44 -8.65
CA ASP A 35 -12.08 -10.05 -9.05
C ASP A 35 -11.10 -9.36 -8.09
N TYR A 36 -11.22 -9.59 -6.78
CA TYR A 36 -10.28 -9.04 -5.79
C TYR A 36 -8.86 -9.62 -5.93
N ARG A 37 -8.76 -10.92 -6.25
CA ARG A 37 -7.48 -11.60 -6.50
C ARG A 37 -6.88 -11.25 -7.87
N GLU A 38 -7.69 -10.92 -8.87
CA GLU A 38 -7.22 -10.45 -10.18
C GLU A 38 -6.85 -8.96 -10.15
N MET A 39 -7.56 -8.12 -9.38
CA MET A 39 -7.25 -6.70 -9.21
C MET A 39 -5.88 -6.41 -8.58
N ILE A 40 -5.29 -7.36 -7.83
CA ILE A 40 -3.94 -7.26 -7.23
C ILE A 40 -2.87 -8.03 -8.05
N LYS A 41 -3.24 -8.60 -9.20
CA LYS A 41 -2.33 -9.42 -10.06
C LYS A 41 -1.79 -8.71 -11.31
N GLY A 42 -2.08 -7.43 -11.51
CA GLY A 42 -1.52 -6.66 -12.63
C GLY A 42 -0.05 -6.28 -12.45
N ASP A 43 0.57 -5.82 -13.53
CA ASP A 43 1.90 -5.21 -13.52
C ASP A 43 1.95 -3.99 -12.58
N LYS A 44 3.14 -3.72 -12.03
CA LYS A 44 3.34 -2.59 -11.12
C LYS A 44 4.75 -2.03 -11.13
N LEU A 45 4.85 -0.74 -10.88
CA LEU A 45 6.09 -0.09 -10.47
C LEU A 45 6.29 -0.29 -8.98
N VAL A 46 7.52 -0.64 -8.59
CA VAL A 46 7.89 -1.04 -7.23
C VAL A 46 8.94 -0.09 -6.67
N LEU A 47 8.61 0.59 -5.57
CA LEU A 47 9.54 1.38 -4.78
C LEU A 47 9.64 0.76 -3.38
N ARG A 48 10.86 0.48 -2.93
CA ARG A 48 11.11 -0.23 -1.67
C ARG A 48 12.14 0.47 -0.81
N GLY A 49 11.88 0.48 0.49
CA GLY A 49 12.81 0.93 1.51
C GLY A 49 13.21 2.39 1.37
N LEU A 50 12.30 3.24 0.88
CA LEU A 50 12.56 4.68 0.78
C LEU A 50 12.67 5.25 2.18
N LYS A 51 13.69 6.07 2.43
CA LYS A 51 13.98 6.62 3.76
C LYS A 51 14.02 8.13 3.70
N PHE A 52 13.19 8.78 4.51
CA PHE A 52 13.08 10.23 4.60
C PHE A 52 13.03 10.67 6.05
N HIS A 53 13.46 11.89 6.34
CA HIS A 53 13.30 12.49 7.66
C HIS A 53 12.03 13.35 7.64
N GLY A 54 11.10 13.07 8.54
CA GLY A 54 9.86 13.82 8.67
C GLY A 54 9.58 14.23 10.11
N TYR A 55 8.59 15.10 10.30
CA TYR A 55 8.20 15.63 11.60
C TYR A 55 6.77 15.20 11.98
N HIS A 56 6.33 14.03 11.48
CA HIS A 56 5.00 13.50 11.74
C HIS A 56 4.92 12.78 13.09
N GLY A 57 3.77 12.93 13.75
CA GLY A 57 3.50 12.31 15.04
C GLY A 57 2.58 13.16 15.90
N VAL A 58 1.98 12.49 16.88
CA VAL A 58 1.12 13.12 17.89
C VAL A 58 1.96 13.73 19.01
N LYS A 59 3.11 13.11 19.33
CA LYS A 59 3.93 13.56 20.46
C LYS A 59 4.70 14.83 20.10
N PRO A 60 4.75 15.85 20.98
CA PRO A 60 5.50 17.08 20.72
C PRO A 60 6.97 16.85 20.36
N GLU A 61 7.61 15.85 20.97
CA GLU A 61 9.00 15.49 20.71
C GLU A 61 9.20 14.99 19.27
N GLU A 62 8.26 14.19 18.76
CA GLU A 62 8.28 13.72 17.36
C GLU A 62 8.21 14.90 16.39
N ARG A 63 7.40 15.91 16.70
CA ARG A 63 7.23 17.10 15.85
C ARG A 63 8.40 18.07 15.92
N LYS A 64 9.15 18.06 17.03
CA LYS A 64 10.30 18.95 17.24
C LYS A 64 11.60 18.36 16.71
N LEU A 65 11.87 17.08 17.01
CA LEU A 65 13.10 16.40 16.63
C LEU A 65 12.98 15.75 15.25
N GLY A 66 11.77 15.32 14.89
CA GLY A 66 11.55 14.47 13.73
C GLY A 66 12.17 13.08 13.90
N GLN A 67 11.93 12.23 12.91
CA GLN A 67 12.49 10.89 12.85
C GLN A 67 12.54 10.39 11.41
N LYS A 68 13.22 9.27 11.19
CA LYS A 68 13.20 8.56 9.91
C LYS A 68 11.86 7.86 9.72
N PHE A 69 11.35 7.90 8.50
CA PHE A 69 10.22 7.11 8.02
C PHE A 69 10.69 6.19 6.91
N LEU A 70 10.16 4.96 6.90
CA LEU A 70 10.39 3.95 5.88
C LEU A 70 9.14 3.84 5.01
N ILE A 71 9.27 4.02 3.70
CA ILE A 71 8.13 4.00 2.77
C ILE A 71 8.35 2.95 1.69
N ASP A 72 7.31 2.14 1.47
CA ASP A 72 7.18 1.32 0.27
C ASP A 72 5.98 1.80 -0.55
N VAL A 73 6.13 1.79 -1.87
CA VAL A 73 5.03 2.10 -2.80
C VAL A 73 4.95 1.03 -3.87
N ASP A 74 3.76 0.53 -4.11
CA ASP A 74 3.40 -0.18 -5.34
C ASP A 74 2.40 0.66 -6.12
N ALA A 75 2.66 0.86 -7.41
CA ALA A 75 1.76 1.56 -8.32
C ALA A 75 1.40 0.64 -9.48
N TRP A 76 0.15 0.17 -9.50
CA TRP A 76 -0.35 -0.75 -10.52
C TRP A 76 -0.73 0.00 -11.79
N MET A 77 -0.18 -0.44 -12.92
CA MET A 77 -0.47 0.04 -14.27
C MET A 77 -0.04 -1.01 -15.28
N ASP A 78 -0.58 -0.98 -16.50
CA ASP A 78 -0.11 -1.83 -17.58
C ASP A 78 1.31 -1.41 -18.02
N LEU A 79 2.28 -2.33 -17.93
CA LEU A 79 3.66 -2.10 -18.34
C LEU A 79 4.00 -2.74 -19.70
N GLN A 80 3.06 -3.48 -20.31
CA GLN A 80 3.26 -4.12 -21.60
C GLN A 80 3.63 -3.13 -22.73
N PRO A 81 3.02 -1.92 -22.84
CA PRO A 81 3.38 -0.97 -23.88
C PRO A 81 4.86 -0.56 -23.81
N ALA A 82 5.34 -0.19 -22.62
CA ALA A 82 6.73 0.19 -22.41
C ALA A 82 7.69 -1.00 -22.57
N GLY A 83 7.30 -2.19 -22.12
CA GLY A 83 8.09 -3.41 -22.31
C GLY A 83 8.24 -3.79 -23.78
N SER A 84 7.28 -3.43 -24.63
CA SER A 84 7.32 -3.69 -26.08
C SER A 84 8.07 -2.60 -26.85
N SER A 85 7.94 -1.34 -26.42
CA SER A 85 8.50 -0.19 -27.14
C SER A 85 9.89 0.25 -26.67
N ASP A 86 10.27 -0.09 -25.44
CA ASP A 86 11.46 0.41 -24.73
C ASP A 86 11.52 1.96 -24.64
N ARG A 87 10.35 2.62 -24.55
CA ARG A 87 10.27 4.09 -24.46
C ARG A 87 9.73 4.53 -23.11
N LEU A 88 10.47 5.43 -22.45
CA LEU A 88 10.05 6.03 -21.17
C LEU A 88 8.71 6.79 -21.28
N SER A 89 8.34 7.28 -22.46
CA SER A 89 7.04 7.95 -22.69
C SER A 89 5.84 7.04 -22.49
N ASP A 90 6.05 5.72 -22.57
CA ASP A 90 4.99 4.72 -22.54
C ASP A 90 4.83 4.12 -21.13
N THR A 91 5.53 4.68 -20.14
CA THR A 91 5.43 4.35 -18.71
C THR A 91 5.51 5.62 -17.85
N ILE A 92 5.46 5.43 -16.53
CA ILE A 92 5.70 6.49 -15.55
C ILE A 92 7.09 6.31 -14.97
N SER A 93 7.87 7.39 -14.93
CA SER A 93 9.14 7.35 -14.22
C SER A 93 8.90 7.15 -12.72
N TYR A 94 9.46 6.07 -12.16
CA TYR A 94 9.45 5.83 -10.71
C TYR A 94 10.14 6.97 -9.94
N THR A 95 11.03 7.75 -10.56
CA THR A 95 11.63 8.94 -9.93
C THR A 95 10.60 10.03 -9.66
N ALA A 96 9.55 10.12 -10.49
CA ALA A 96 8.46 11.07 -10.26
C ALA A 96 7.59 10.66 -9.08
N ILE A 97 7.34 9.36 -8.88
CA ILE A 97 6.67 8.82 -7.68
C ILE A 97 7.56 9.04 -6.45
N TYR A 98 8.86 8.76 -6.55
CA TYR A 98 9.81 9.02 -5.47
C TYR A 98 9.78 10.48 -5.00
N SER A 99 9.78 11.44 -5.94
CA SER A 99 9.68 12.86 -5.58
C SER A 99 8.39 13.18 -4.84
N ILE A 100 7.24 12.65 -5.27
CA ILE A 100 5.97 12.83 -4.55
C ILE A 100 6.08 12.29 -3.12
N VAL A 101 6.61 11.09 -2.95
CA VAL A 101 6.76 10.49 -1.61
C VAL A 101 7.66 11.35 -0.74
N ARG A 102 8.82 11.77 -1.24
CA ARG A 102 9.75 12.64 -0.53
C ARG A 102 9.05 13.93 -0.11
N ASP A 103 8.41 14.62 -1.05
CA ASP A 103 7.83 15.93 -0.82
C ASP A 103 6.67 15.86 0.22
N VAL A 104 5.94 14.74 0.27
CA VAL A 104 4.92 14.52 1.30
C VAL A 104 5.54 14.23 2.67
N VAL A 105 6.58 13.37 2.74
CA VAL A 105 7.17 12.95 4.03
C VAL A 105 8.08 14.02 4.64
N GLU A 106 8.78 14.81 3.83
CA GLU A 106 9.62 15.92 4.29
C GLU A 106 8.82 17.23 4.42
N GLY A 107 7.55 17.22 3.97
CA GLY A 107 6.66 18.38 3.96
C GLY A 107 5.96 18.65 5.29
N ALA A 108 4.73 19.15 5.19
CA ALA A 108 3.96 19.56 6.36
C ALA A 108 3.72 18.39 7.35
N PRO A 109 3.88 18.62 8.66
CA PRO A 109 3.72 17.55 9.64
C PRO A 109 2.26 17.10 9.74
N HIS A 110 2.09 15.78 9.81
CA HIS A 110 0.82 15.11 10.03
C HIS A 110 0.84 14.47 11.41
N ASN A 111 -0.33 14.31 12.04
CA ASN A 111 -0.41 13.64 13.34
C ASN A 111 -0.27 12.12 13.20
N LEU A 112 -0.83 11.57 12.11
CA LEU A 112 -1.03 10.14 11.90
C LEU A 112 -0.27 9.65 10.67
N LEU A 113 0.16 8.38 10.72
CA LEU A 113 0.81 7.74 9.57
C LEU A 113 -0.20 7.50 8.43
N GLU A 114 -1.45 7.24 8.80
CA GLU A 114 -2.59 7.06 7.92
C GLU A 114 -2.76 8.28 7.01
N SER A 115 -2.63 9.50 7.58
CA SER A 115 -2.73 10.73 6.80
C SER A 115 -1.56 10.91 5.83
N VAL A 116 -0.34 10.52 6.22
CA VAL A 116 0.83 10.54 5.33
C VAL A 116 0.63 9.56 4.18
N ALA A 117 0.22 8.33 4.49
CA ALA A 117 -0.06 7.29 3.51
C ALA A 117 -1.16 7.72 2.53
N GLU A 118 -2.25 8.30 3.03
CA GLU A 118 -3.37 8.79 2.22
C GLU A 118 -2.94 9.94 1.31
N GLN A 119 -2.14 10.88 1.82
CA GLN A 119 -1.64 12.00 1.02
C GLN A 119 -0.74 11.51 -0.13
N ILE A 120 0.12 10.53 0.12
CA ILE A 120 0.94 9.91 -0.93
C ILE A 120 0.03 9.24 -1.96
N ALA A 121 -0.88 8.34 -1.53
CA ALA A 121 -1.73 7.56 -2.41
C ALA A 121 -2.61 8.45 -3.30
N SER A 122 -3.29 9.44 -2.71
CA SER A 122 -4.15 10.39 -3.41
C SER A 122 -3.37 11.27 -4.39
N THR A 123 -2.17 11.73 -4.02
CA THR A 123 -1.33 12.55 -4.90
C THR A 123 -0.83 11.75 -6.11
N VAL A 124 -0.39 10.51 -5.90
CA VAL A 124 0.04 9.62 -6.99
C VAL A 124 -1.13 9.32 -7.93
N LEU A 125 -2.29 8.91 -7.40
CA LEU A 125 -3.49 8.63 -8.21
C LEU A 125 -4.00 9.89 -8.93
N GLY A 126 -3.95 11.05 -8.29
CA GLY A 126 -4.39 12.32 -8.89
C GLY A 126 -3.48 12.78 -10.03
N LYS A 127 -2.17 12.55 -9.94
CA LYS A 127 -1.19 13.00 -10.94
C LYS A 127 -1.07 12.06 -12.14
N PHE A 128 -1.24 10.75 -11.94
CA PHE A 128 -0.95 9.75 -12.95
C PHE A 128 -2.17 8.90 -13.27
N PHE A 129 -2.90 9.26 -14.34
CA PHE A 129 -4.15 8.60 -14.69
C PHE A 129 -3.99 7.11 -15.07
N GLN A 130 -2.82 6.73 -15.59
CA GLN A 130 -2.48 5.36 -15.96
C GLN A 130 -2.41 4.41 -14.75
N ILE A 131 -2.20 4.94 -13.54
CA ILE A 131 -2.16 4.14 -12.32
C ILE A 131 -3.60 3.82 -11.88
N SER A 132 -3.92 2.53 -11.80
CA SER A 132 -5.24 2.01 -11.41
C SER A 132 -5.36 1.84 -9.90
N ALA A 133 -4.26 1.53 -9.22
CA ALA A 133 -4.21 1.37 -7.77
C ALA A 133 -2.83 1.72 -7.22
N VAL A 134 -2.78 2.13 -5.95
CA VAL A 134 -1.54 2.38 -5.21
C VAL A 134 -1.63 1.72 -3.84
N ARG A 135 -0.56 1.01 -3.46
CA ARG A 135 -0.31 0.55 -2.08
C ARG A 135 0.77 1.43 -1.53
N VAL A 136 0.53 1.99 -0.35
CA VAL A 136 1.52 2.77 0.40
C VAL A 136 1.68 2.15 1.77
N GLN A 137 2.91 1.78 2.11
CA GLN A 137 3.28 1.38 3.45
C GLN A 137 4.14 2.47 4.07
N VAL A 138 3.83 2.86 5.30
CA VAL A 138 4.57 3.86 6.08
C VAL A 138 4.98 3.25 7.41
N GLY A 139 6.28 3.09 7.62
CA GLY A 139 6.88 2.54 8.83
C GLY A 139 7.68 3.56 9.62
N LYS A 140 7.62 3.45 10.94
CA LYS A 140 8.50 4.11 11.91
C LYS A 140 9.48 3.06 12.47
N PRO A 141 10.77 3.10 12.10
CA PRO A 141 11.78 2.20 12.66
C PRO A 141 12.19 2.56 14.10
N HIS A 142 11.90 3.78 14.56
CA HIS A 142 12.35 4.29 15.85
C HIS A 142 11.16 4.65 16.75
N VAL A 143 10.34 3.66 17.09
CA VAL A 143 9.23 3.82 18.03
C VAL A 143 9.69 3.48 19.44
N ALA A 144 9.23 4.24 20.44
CA ALA A 144 9.47 3.98 21.86
C ALA A 144 8.66 2.77 22.35
N VAL A 145 9.03 1.56 21.92
CA VAL A 145 8.52 0.27 22.39
C VAL A 145 9.65 -0.55 23.02
N LEU A 146 9.31 -1.43 23.96
CA LEU A 146 10.27 -2.33 24.59
C LEU A 146 10.52 -3.54 23.68
N GLY A 147 11.77 -3.73 23.26
CA GLY A 147 12.21 -4.89 22.48
C GLY A 147 12.65 -4.55 21.04
N PRO A 148 13.31 -5.49 20.35
CA PRO A 148 13.76 -5.29 18.98
C PRO A 148 12.56 -5.32 18.01
N ILE A 149 12.52 -4.35 17.11
CA ILE A 149 11.58 -4.27 16.00
C ILE A 149 12.31 -3.81 14.74
N ASP A 150 11.80 -4.20 13.57
CA ASP A 150 12.24 -3.57 12.31
C ASP A 150 11.56 -2.21 12.14
N TYR A 151 10.23 -2.18 12.27
CA TYR A 151 9.42 -0.98 12.31
C TYR A 151 7.99 -1.28 12.79
N LEU A 152 7.25 -0.25 13.19
CA LEU A 152 5.79 -0.28 13.30
C LEU A 152 5.19 0.69 12.29
N GLY A 153 4.05 0.38 11.71
CA GLY A 153 3.54 1.19 10.61
C GLY A 153 2.12 0.89 10.18
N VAL A 154 1.72 1.56 9.11
CA VAL A 154 0.43 1.37 8.44
C VAL A 154 0.66 0.97 6.99
N GLU A 155 -0.31 0.30 6.42
CA GLU A 155 -0.36 -0.03 5.01
C GLU A 155 -1.77 0.21 4.49
N ILE A 156 -1.87 0.95 3.39
CA ILE A 156 -3.14 1.22 2.73
C ILE A 156 -3.06 0.82 1.27
N VAL A 157 -4.20 0.45 0.72
CA VAL A 157 -4.41 0.32 -0.73
C VAL A 157 -5.54 1.26 -1.13
N ARG A 158 -5.33 2.03 -2.19
CA ARG A 158 -6.32 2.92 -2.80
C ARG A 158 -6.44 2.59 -4.28
N HIS A 159 -7.68 2.51 -4.74
CA HIS A 159 -8.00 2.30 -6.14
C HIS A 159 -8.49 3.62 -6.74
N ARG A 160 -8.26 3.79 -8.03
CA ARG A 160 -8.94 4.84 -8.80
C ARG A 160 -10.44 4.52 -8.81
N THR A 161 -11.22 5.31 -8.10
CA THR A 161 -12.68 5.23 -8.17
C THR A 161 -13.11 5.86 -9.49
N ASN A 162 -13.69 5.06 -10.40
CA ASN A 162 -14.43 5.61 -11.54
C ASN A 162 -15.71 6.26 -11.00
N VAL A 163 -15.62 7.52 -10.58
CA VAL A 163 -16.84 8.31 -10.37
C VAL A 163 -17.38 8.60 -11.76
N VAL A 164 -18.31 7.77 -12.21
CA VAL A 164 -19.20 8.14 -13.31
C VAL A 164 -19.96 9.35 -12.81
N GLN A 165 -19.57 10.55 -13.24
CA GLN A 165 -20.38 11.74 -13.05
C GLN A 165 -21.63 11.55 -13.91
N SER A 166 -22.71 11.11 -13.27
CA SER A 166 -24.09 11.20 -13.78
C SER A 166 -24.58 12.64 -13.76
#